data_AF-A0A3M3Z3V7-F1
#
_entry.id   AF-A0A3M3Z3V7-F1
#
_cell.length_a   1.000
_cell.length_b   1.000
_cell.length_c   1.000
_cell.angle_alpha   90.00
_cell.angle_beta   90.00
_cell.angle_gamma   90.00
#
_symmetry.space_group_name_H-M   'P 1'
#
loop_
_entity.id
_entity.type
_entity.pdbx_description
1 polymer ?
#
loop_
_entity_poly.entity_id
_entity_poly.type
_entity_poly.pdbx_seq_one_letter_code
_entity_poly.pdbx_strand_id
1 'polypeptide(L)'
;ANRRASVPDCIQLTPGQADEFKWLPPTCGYRLVSEGKDLPLWHHLVCGDRTAVHHERISQSGRMLSEKNVAEDDWEDYLIFRAG
;
A
#
# COMPACT_ATOMS: atom_id res chain seq x y z
N ALA A 1 7.06 -10.00 10.25
CA ALA A 1 8.25 -9.34 10.84
C ALA A 1 9.55 -9.57 10.06
N ASN A 2 9.70 -10.60 9.21
CA ASN A 2 11.01 -10.92 8.57
C ASN A 2 11.10 -10.59 7.07
N ARG A 3 10.22 -9.73 6.53
CA ARG A 3 10.14 -9.52 5.06
C ARG A 3 11.41 -8.91 4.48
N ARG A 4 12.11 -8.06 5.24
CA ARG A 4 13.38 -7.42 4.85
C ARG A 4 14.53 -8.42 4.65
N ALA A 5 14.48 -9.60 5.28
CA ALA A 5 15.47 -10.64 5.05
C ALA A 5 15.27 -11.36 3.71
N SER A 6 14.06 -11.33 3.17
CA SER A 6 13.70 -12.01 1.92
C SER A 6 13.59 -11.08 0.72
N VAL A 7 13.38 -9.78 0.96
CA VAL A 7 13.21 -8.75 -0.07
C VAL A 7 14.07 -7.55 0.35
N PRO A 8 15.26 -7.38 -0.25
CA PRO A 8 16.21 -6.32 0.11
C PRO A 8 15.60 -4.92 0.06
N ASP A 9 14.73 -4.68 -0.92
CA ASP A 9 14.11 -3.38 -1.17
C ASP A 9 12.85 -3.12 -0.31
N CYS A 10 12.51 -4.03 0.61
CA CYS A 10 11.36 -3.86 1.48
C CYS A 10 11.60 -2.71 2.47
N ILE A 11 10.85 -1.64 2.31
CA ILE A 11 10.81 -0.53 3.27
C ILE A 11 9.91 -0.84 4.46
N GLN A 12 10.20 -0.22 5.60
CA GLN A 12 9.33 -0.23 6.76
C GLN A 12 8.73 1.17 6.92
N LEU A 13 7.41 1.26 6.76
CA LEU A 13 6.66 2.50 6.89
C LEU A 13 6.22 2.70 8.33
N THR A 14 6.40 3.93 8.82
CA THR A 14 5.85 4.41 10.10
C THR A 14 5.19 5.78 9.87
N PRO A 15 4.19 6.18 10.67
CA PRO A 15 3.56 7.49 10.50
C PRO A 15 4.58 8.64 10.58
N GLY A 16 5.56 8.56 11.49
CA GLY A 16 6.58 9.60 11.65
C GLY A 16 7.58 9.71 10.50
N GLN A 17 7.64 8.74 9.59
CA GLN A 17 8.47 8.78 8.38
C GLN A 17 7.64 8.99 7.11
N ALA A 18 6.31 9.09 7.20
CA ALA A 18 5.45 9.15 6.03
C ALA A 18 5.76 10.35 5.13
N ASP A 19 6.21 11.46 5.72
CA ASP A 19 6.59 12.69 5.02
C ASP A 19 7.84 12.52 4.13
N GLU A 20 8.71 11.54 4.44
CA GLU A 20 9.87 11.20 3.61
C GLU A 20 9.43 10.52 2.29
N PHE A 21 8.27 9.84 2.31
CA PHE A 21 7.75 9.09 1.17
C PHE A 21 6.71 9.91 0.38
N LYS A 22 7.17 10.90 -0.38
CA LYS A 22 6.31 11.80 -1.19
C LYS A 22 5.46 11.09 -2.26
N TRP A 23 5.81 9.86 -2.60
CA TRP A 23 5.07 9.03 -3.56
C TRP A 23 3.89 8.28 -2.95
N LEU A 24 3.69 8.35 -1.62
CA LEU A 24 2.56 7.68 -0.96
C LEU A 24 1.22 8.20 -1.52
N PRO A 25 0.27 7.29 -1.78
CA PRO A 25 -1.08 7.67 -2.21
C PRO A 25 -1.72 8.67 -1.24
N PRO A 26 -2.60 9.57 -1.72
CA PRO A 26 -3.29 10.52 -0.86
C PRO A 26 -4.20 9.84 0.18
N THR A 27 -4.64 8.62 -0.09
CA THR A 27 -5.47 7.79 0.81
C THR A 27 -4.63 6.90 1.74
N CYS A 28 -3.29 6.99 1.71
CA CYS A 28 -2.43 6.18 2.56
C CYS A 28 -2.66 6.51 4.04
N GLY A 29 -3.02 5.50 4.85
CA GLY A 29 -3.29 5.69 6.27
C GLY A 29 -2.11 6.28 7.04
N TYR A 30 -0.87 5.89 6.73
CA TYR A 30 0.33 6.46 7.36
C TYR A 30 0.48 7.96 7.09
N ARG A 31 0.20 8.39 5.85
CA ARG A 31 0.23 9.78 5.44
C ARG A 31 -0.88 10.58 6.12
N LEU A 32 -2.11 10.08 6.10
CA LEU A 32 -3.26 10.75 6.74
C LEU A 32 -3.02 10.94 8.24
N VAL A 33 -2.50 9.93 8.93
CA VAL A 33 -2.15 10.01 10.36
C VAL A 33 -1.00 11.00 10.61
N SER A 34 0.03 11.02 9.75
CA SER A 34 1.13 12.01 9.84
C SER A 34 0.61 13.45 9.71
N GLU A 35 -0.29 13.67 8.75
CA GLU A 35 -0.90 14.97 8.46
C GLU A 35 -2.01 15.36 9.46
N GLY A 36 -2.33 14.52 10.46
CA GLY A 36 -3.41 14.76 11.42
C GLY A 36 -4.81 14.74 10.81
N LYS A 37 -4.99 14.05 9.67
CA LYS A 37 -6.27 13.91 8.95
C LYS A 37 -7.03 12.67 9.40
N ASP A 38 -8.34 12.73 9.24
CA ASP A 38 -9.21 11.59 9.49
C ASP A 38 -8.96 10.45 8.50
N LEU A 39 -9.08 9.22 9.00
CA LEU A 39 -9.07 8.02 8.18
C LEU A 39 -10.44 7.82 7.52
N PRO A 40 -10.49 7.30 6.28
CA PRO A 40 -11.75 6.96 5.64
C PRO A 40 -12.58 5.98 6.48
N LEU A 41 -13.91 6.06 6.39
CA LEU A 41 -14.83 5.21 7.17
C LEU A 41 -14.62 3.71 6.94
N TRP A 42 -14.16 3.34 5.75
CA TRP A 42 -13.85 1.95 5.40
C TRP A 42 -12.52 1.45 5.96
N HIS A 43 -11.72 2.32 6.58
CA HIS A 43 -10.43 1.94 7.14
C HIS A 43 -10.66 1.10 8.40
N HIS A 44 -9.97 -0.04 8.50
CA HIS A 44 -10.17 -1.02 9.59
C HIS A 44 -9.97 -0.45 11.01
N LEU A 45 -9.16 0.59 11.17
CA LEU A 45 -8.98 1.30 12.45
C LEU A 45 -10.21 2.14 12.85
N VAL A 46 -11.07 2.50 11.89
CA VAL A 46 -12.30 3.27 12.09
C VAL A 46 -13.50 2.32 12.23
N CYS A 47 -13.70 1.41 11.28
CA CYS A 47 -14.86 0.51 11.28
C CYS A 47 -14.66 -0.79 12.08
N GLY A 48 -13.43 -1.13 12.47
CA GLY A 48 -13.09 -2.39 13.13
C GLY A 48 -13.05 -3.61 12.18
N ASP A 49 -13.48 -3.47 10.93
CA ASP A 49 -13.55 -4.55 9.95
C ASP A 49 -12.37 -4.50 8.96
N ARG A 50 -11.55 -5.55 8.96
CA ARG A 50 -10.43 -5.69 8.02
C ARG A 50 -10.88 -6.02 6.59
N THR A 51 -12.10 -6.51 6.41
CA THR A 51 -12.66 -6.88 5.10
C THR A 51 -13.31 -5.70 4.38
N ALA A 52 -13.65 -4.63 5.08
CA ALA A 52 -14.22 -3.42 4.51
C ALA A 52 -13.41 -2.84 3.34
N VAL A 53 -12.07 -2.84 3.42
CA VAL A 53 -11.18 -2.39 2.32
C VAL A 53 -11.34 -3.21 1.03
N HIS A 54 -11.73 -4.48 1.15
CA HIS A 54 -11.98 -5.36 0.01
C HIS A 54 -13.39 -5.16 -0.54
N HIS A 55 -14.40 -5.00 0.34
CA HIS A 55 -15.79 -4.74 -0.05
C HIS A 55 -15.91 -3.42 -0.82
N GLU A 56 -15.22 -2.37 -0.35
CA GLU A 56 -15.16 -1.05 -0.99
C GLU A 56 -14.24 -1.02 -2.23
N ARG A 57 -13.62 -2.16 -2.59
CA ARG A 57 -12.74 -2.32 -3.76
C ARG A 57 -11.51 -1.40 -3.78
N ILE A 58 -11.14 -0.85 -2.63
CA ILE A 58 -9.94 -0.02 -2.44
C ILE A 58 -8.67 -0.88 -2.38
N SER A 59 -8.79 -2.12 -1.88
CA SER A 59 -7.68 -3.06 -1.85
C SER A 59 -7.35 -3.63 -3.23
N GLN A 60 -6.07 -3.68 -3.56
CA GLN A 60 -5.54 -4.34 -4.76
C GLN A 60 -5.16 -5.81 -4.53
N SER A 61 -5.47 -6.37 -3.37
CA SER A 61 -5.25 -7.79 -3.08
C SER A 61 -5.94 -8.67 -4.13
N GLY A 62 -5.23 -9.69 -4.64
CA GLY A 62 -5.72 -10.58 -5.70
C GLY A 62 -5.67 -9.99 -7.12
N ARG A 63 -5.21 -8.74 -7.29
CA ARG A 63 -5.07 -8.08 -8.61
C ARG A 63 -3.61 -7.85 -9.01
N MET A 64 -2.66 -8.37 -8.23
CA MET A 64 -1.22 -8.17 -8.42
C MET A 64 -0.52 -9.49 -8.73
N LEU A 65 0.46 -9.44 -9.62
CA LEU A 65 1.36 -10.56 -9.92
C LEU A 65 2.68 -10.38 -9.18
N SER A 66 3.30 -11.50 -8.80
CA SER A 66 4.66 -11.49 -8.22
C SER A 66 5.68 -11.21 -9.31
N GLU A 67 6.65 -10.35 -9.04
CA GLU A 67 7.79 -10.07 -9.95
C GLU A 67 8.51 -11.35 -10.39
N LYS A 68 8.62 -12.35 -9.50
CA LYS A 68 9.24 -13.65 -9.81
C LYS A 68 8.49 -14.49 -10.85
N ASN A 69 7.25 -14.14 -11.16
CA ASN A 69 6.40 -14.85 -12.11
C ASN A 69 6.36 -14.15 -13.47
N VAL A 70 7.07 -13.03 -13.64
CA VAL A 70 7.12 -12.22 -14.86
C VAL A 70 8.58 -12.01 -15.24
N ALA A 71 8.93 -12.22 -16.51
CA ALA A 71 10.28 -11.94 -16.98
C ALA A 71 10.59 -10.43 -16.87
N GLU A 72 11.83 -10.08 -16.55
CA GLU A 72 12.23 -8.67 -16.36
C GLU A 72 11.95 -7.80 -17.59
N ASP A 73 12.17 -8.37 -18.79
CA ASP A 73 11.90 -7.69 -20.07
C ASP A 73 10.41 -7.36 -20.28
N ASP A 74 9.51 -8.10 -19.62
CA ASP A 74 8.06 -7.93 -19.75
C ASP A 74 7.49 -7.02 -18.65
N TRP A 75 8.28 -6.54 -17.68
CA TRP A 75 7.76 -5.78 -16.53
C TRP A 75 6.98 -4.52 -16.93
N GLU A 76 7.38 -3.86 -18.01
CA GLU A 76 6.72 -2.64 -18.50
C GLU A 76 5.29 -2.88 -19.00
N ASP A 77 4.97 -4.11 -19.44
CA ASP A 77 3.63 -4.51 -19.87
C ASP A 77 2.69 -4.71 -18.68
N TYR A 78 3.23 -4.91 -17.47
CA TYR A 78 2.49 -5.06 -16.22
C TYR A 78 2.49 -3.73 -15.45
N LEU A 79 1.70 -2.78 -15.94
CA LEU A 79 1.53 -1.46 -15.33
C LEU A 79 1.16 -1.54 -13.84
N ILE A 80 2.06 -1.12 -12.96
CA ILE A 80 1.78 -0.81 -11.56
C ILE A 80 1.07 0.55 -11.55
N PHE A 81 -0.26 0.53 -11.64
CA PHE A 81 -1.04 1.76 -11.62
C PHE A 81 -0.72 2.55 -10.37
N ARG A 82 -0.25 3.79 -10.56
CA ARG A 82 -0.10 4.80 -9.51
C ARG A 82 -1.46 4.93 -8.83
N ALA A 83 -1.56 4.47 -7.58
CA ALA A 83 -2.75 4.69 -6.78
C ALA A 83 -2.92 6.21 -6.58
N GLY A 84 -3.73 6.81 -7.45
CA GLY A 84 -4.24 8.17 -7.32
C GLY A 84 -5.28 8.25 -6.22
#